data_AF-A0A9W8I2U7-F1
#
_entry.id   AF-A0A9W8I2U7-F1
#
_cell.length_a   1.000
_cell.length_b   1.000
_cell.length_c   1.000
_cell.angle_alpha   90.00
_cell.angle_beta   90.00
_cell.angle_gamma   90.00
#
_symmetry.space_group_name_H-M   'P 1'
#
loop_
_entity.id
_entity.type
_entity.pdbx_description
1 polymer ?
#
loop_
_entity_poly.entity_id
_entity_poly.type
_entity_poly.pdbx_seq_one_letter_code
_entity_poly.pdbx_strand_id
1 'polypeptide(L)'
;MLAQVKVGGMTCHSCVNSVTAALQGTAGVVDAKVELLPHGRAWVKYDPHTLNAQSVLTAIEDAGFEAALEAIEDAASELQAVSTPDTIDGRAFTSSQNQMQQQALLSSVSTTPQPSSRAHKQATVLEKPAYSFSSTKSGDTLLDSTESVDMSGSHISTQFEVHGMTCSSCVASIERGLSNRKGIHSVSVSLLAQRATVEHDSNMVSDVTIAGWIEDMGFEAKPLDVASRVAKVCLNVYGMTCASCVALIERAVRKELGVVSVSVSLALETAVVEYRPSEIGVRKLVAVVEGAGFDVLVAESTRNNTQLESLQRTKDILDWKTRLIRSLYFSIPVIFLAKIAPHME
;
A
#
# COMPACT_ATOMS: atom_id res chain seq x y z
N MET A 1 -32.34 28.08 16.06
CA MET A 1 -31.28 28.89 15.44
C MET A 1 -31.13 28.51 13.99
N LEU A 2 -30.59 29.40 13.16
CA LEU A 2 -30.21 29.14 11.78
C LEU A 2 -28.69 29.20 11.69
N ALA A 3 -28.04 28.10 11.32
CA ALA A 3 -26.62 28.07 11.02
C ALA A 3 -26.39 28.14 9.51
N GLN A 4 -25.54 29.07 9.09
CA GLN A 4 -25.00 29.11 7.74
C GLN A 4 -23.64 28.43 7.74
N VAL A 5 -23.53 27.35 6.95
CA VAL A 5 -22.33 26.52 6.84
C VAL A 5 -21.85 26.54 5.39
N LYS A 6 -20.58 26.82 5.19
CA LYS A 6 -19.89 26.61 3.92
C LYS A 6 -19.50 25.15 3.82
N VAL A 7 -19.87 24.50 2.72
CA VAL A 7 -19.62 23.09 2.46
C VAL A 7 -18.68 22.95 1.26
N GLY A 8 -17.45 22.50 1.52
CA GLY A 8 -16.42 22.20 0.53
C GLY A 8 -16.59 20.82 -0.09
N GLY A 9 -16.06 20.65 -1.30
CA GLY A 9 -16.05 19.36 -2.01
C GLY A 9 -17.34 19.00 -2.75
N MET A 10 -18.40 19.82 -2.67
CA MET A 10 -19.60 19.60 -3.48
C MET A 10 -19.36 20.01 -4.94
N THR A 11 -19.53 19.06 -5.88
CA THR A 11 -19.29 19.30 -7.32
C THR A 11 -20.49 19.01 -8.21
N CYS A 12 -21.54 18.36 -7.70
CA CYS A 12 -22.74 18.02 -8.45
C CYS A 12 -24.01 18.01 -7.59
N HIS A 13 -25.18 17.92 -8.22
CA HIS A 13 -26.47 17.88 -7.53
C HIS A 13 -26.64 16.64 -6.63
N SER A 14 -25.99 15.52 -6.95
CA SER A 14 -25.99 14.34 -6.07
C SER A 14 -25.29 14.61 -4.74
N CYS A 15 -24.21 15.40 -4.72
CA CYS A 15 -23.56 15.82 -3.47
C CYS A 15 -24.50 16.65 -2.59
N VAL A 16 -25.28 17.55 -3.21
CA VAL A 16 -26.29 18.36 -2.51
C VAL A 16 -27.32 17.45 -1.82
N ASN A 17 -27.81 16.42 -2.50
CA ASN A 17 -28.76 15.47 -1.93
C ASN A 17 -28.15 14.66 -0.79
N SER A 18 -26.90 14.19 -0.92
CA SER A 18 -26.21 13.46 0.15
C SER A 18 -26.04 14.30 1.41
N VAL A 19 -25.61 15.57 1.27
CA VAL A 19 -25.45 16.49 2.41
C VAL A 19 -26.81 16.83 3.02
N THR A 20 -27.83 17.07 2.20
CA THR A 20 -29.20 17.34 2.68
C THR A 20 -29.76 16.16 3.47
N ALA A 21 -29.56 14.93 2.99
CA ALA A 21 -30.01 13.71 3.69
C ALA A 21 -29.27 13.50 5.02
N ALA A 22 -27.96 13.76 5.07
CA ALA A 22 -27.18 13.66 6.31
C ALA A 22 -27.65 14.67 7.37
N LEU A 23 -27.92 15.91 6.95
CA LEU A 23 -28.42 16.96 7.84
C LEU A 23 -29.84 16.65 8.34
N GLN A 24 -30.75 16.23 7.46
CA GLN A 24 -32.12 15.86 7.84
C GLN A 24 -32.18 14.60 8.71
N GLY A 25 -31.19 13.70 8.61
CA GLY A 25 -31.05 12.52 9.46
C GLY A 25 -30.53 12.81 10.88
N THR A 26 -30.05 14.03 11.14
CA THR A 26 -29.47 14.41 12.44
C THR A 26 -30.57 14.84 13.41
N ALA A 27 -30.65 14.19 14.58
CA ALA A 27 -31.63 14.53 15.61
C ALA A 27 -31.46 15.98 16.09
N GLY A 28 -32.53 16.78 16.06
CA GLY A 28 -32.51 18.19 16.44
C GLY A 28 -32.43 19.19 15.27
N VAL A 29 -32.24 18.70 14.04
CA VAL A 29 -32.41 19.51 12.83
C VAL A 29 -33.90 19.60 12.47
N VAL A 30 -34.39 20.82 12.28
CA VAL A 30 -35.78 21.11 11.91
C VAL A 30 -35.94 21.23 10.41
N ASP A 31 -34.98 21.88 9.75
CA ASP A 31 -34.95 22.04 8.30
C ASP A 31 -33.51 22.26 7.82
N ALA A 32 -33.20 21.83 6.60
CA ALA A 32 -31.89 22.00 5.99
C ALA A 32 -32.00 22.22 4.49
N LYS A 33 -31.40 23.32 4.01
CA LYS A 33 -31.35 23.68 2.59
C LYS A 33 -29.90 23.81 2.15
N VAL A 34 -29.52 23.09 1.10
CA VAL A 34 -28.15 23.05 0.57
C VAL A 34 -28.13 23.56 -0.87
N GLU A 35 -27.23 24.48 -1.19
CA GLU A 35 -27.06 25.07 -2.52
C GLU A 35 -25.61 24.94 -2.99
N LEU A 36 -25.43 24.55 -4.26
CA LEU A 36 -24.11 24.29 -4.86
C LEU A 36 -23.39 25.57 -5.32
N LEU A 37 -24.12 26.54 -5.86
CA LEU A 37 -23.56 27.74 -6.51
C LEU A 37 -24.13 29.01 -5.86
N PRO A 38 -23.33 30.08 -5.70
CA PRO A 38 -21.95 30.27 -6.20
C PRO A 38 -20.83 29.80 -5.25
N HIS A 39 -21.12 29.38 -4.01
CA HIS A 39 -20.09 29.13 -2.98
C HIS A 39 -20.26 27.82 -2.18
N GLY A 40 -21.20 26.94 -2.54
CA GLY A 40 -21.46 25.71 -1.79
C GLY A 40 -21.88 26.00 -0.34
N ARG A 41 -23.13 26.43 -0.12
CA ARG A 41 -23.62 26.83 1.21
C ARG A 41 -24.82 26.00 1.65
N ALA A 42 -24.89 25.74 2.95
CA ALA A 42 -26.00 25.07 3.61
C ALA A 42 -26.57 25.97 4.71
N TRP A 43 -27.89 26.11 4.73
CA TRP A 43 -28.65 26.75 5.80
C TRP A 43 -29.37 25.68 6.60
N VAL A 44 -29.04 25.58 7.89
CA VAL A 44 -29.56 24.54 8.78
C VAL A 44 -30.30 25.20 9.92
N LYS A 45 -31.61 24.94 9.99
CA LYS A 45 -32.44 25.34 11.12
C LYS A 45 -32.44 24.20 12.13
N TYR A 46 -32.01 24.49 13.35
CA TYR A 46 -31.91 23.49 14.42
C TYR A 46 -32.39 24.06 15.76
N ASP A 47 -32.77 23.17 16.67
CA ASP A 47 -33.15 23.53 18.04
C ASP A 47 -31.90 23.59 18.94
N PRO A 48 -31.53 24.78 19.47
CA PRO A 48 -30.31 24.95 20.27
C PRO A 48 -30.34 24.22 21.61
N HIS A 49 -31.49 23.74 22.08
CA HIS A 49 -31.57 22.93 23.30
C HIS A 49 -31.21 21.46 23.08
N THR A 50 -31.24 20.98 21.83
CA THR A 50 -31.00 19.57 21.49
C THR A 50 -29.74 19.37 20.67
N LEU A 51 -29.33 20.37 19.89
CA LEU A 51 -28.22 20.27 18.95
C LEU A 51 -27.37 21.55 18.97
N ASN A 52 -26.06 21.39 18.94
CA ASN A 52 -25.11 22.50 18.84
C ASN A 52 -24.66 22.72 17.39
N ALA A 53 -24.25 23.94 17.04
CA ALA A 53 -23.72 24.27 15.72
C ALA A 53 -22.51 23.41 15.31
N GLN A 54 -21.66 23.00 16.27
CA GLN A 54 -20.54 22.10 15.97
C GLN A 54 -20.99 20.69 15.58
N SER A 55 -22.07 20.18 16.17
CA SER A 55 -22.62 18.86 15.81
C SER A 55 -23.14 18.84 14.36
N VAL A 56 -23.64 19.98 13.87
CA VAL A 56 -24.03 20.15 12.46
C VAL A 56 -22.82 20.05 11.54
N LEU A 57 -21.67 20.61 11.92
CA LEU A 57 -20.42 20.46 11.15
C LEU A 57 -19.97 19.00 11.12
N THR A 58 -19.96 18.32 12.27
CA THR A 58 -19.58 16.91 12.37
C THR A 58 -20.46 16.03 11.49
N ALA A 59 -21.77 16.28 11.42
CA ALA A 59 -22.68 15.53 10.55
C ALA A 59 -22.33 15.67 9.05
N ILE A 60 -21.83 16.84 8.63
CA ILE A 60 -21.40 17.08 7.24
C ILE A 60 -20.04 16.42 6.97
N GLU A 61 -19.13 16.46 7.95
CA GLU A 61 -17.82 15.78 7.88
C GLU A 61 -17.98 14.25 7.84
N ASP A 62 -18.90 13.69 8.62
CA ASP A 62 -19.27 12.27 8.60
C ASP A 62 -19.89 11.86 7.25
N ALA A 63 -20.56 12.79 6.56
CA ALA A 63 -21.01 12.61 5.18
C ALA A 63 -19.88 12.71 4.15
N GLY A 64 -18.66 13.06 4.57
CA GLY A 64 -17.45 13.11 3.75
C GLY A 64 -17.20 14.45 3.06
N PHE A 65 -17.78 15.54 3.55
CA PHE A 65 -17.61 16.89 3.00
C PHE A 65 -16.95 17.81 4.02
N GLU A 66 -16.15 18.76 3.54
CA GLU A 66 -15.53 19.77 4.42
C GLU A 66 -16.58 20.79 4.84
N ALA A 67 -16.65 21.15 6.12
CA ALA A 67 -17.65 22.09 6.62
C ALA A 67 -17.00 23.21 7.44
N ALA A 68 -17.38 24.46 7.17
CA ALA A 68 -16.94 25.62 7.94
C ALA A 68 -18.14 26.50 8.29
N LEU A 69 -18.29 26.85 9.56
CA LEU A 69 -19.36 27.73 10.02
C LEU A 69 -19.10 29.17 9.57
N GLU A 70 -20.04 29.78 8.86
CA GLU A 70 -19.95 31.19 8.41
C GLU A 70 -20.71 32.14 9.34
N ALA A 71 -21.92 31.76 9.76
CA ALA A 71 -22.75 32.57 10.63
C ALA A 71 -23.75 31.73 11.43
N ILE A 72 -24.14 32.22 12.60
CA ILE A 72 -25.30 31.72 13.35
C ILE A 72 -26.24 32.90 13.52
N GLU A 73 -27.45 32.77 13.00
CA GLU A 73 -28.54 33.72 13.18
C GLU A 73 -29.54 33.14 14.18
N ASP A 74 -29.86 33.92 15.20
CA ASP A 74 -30.92 33.60 16.12
C ASP A 74 -32.25 33.86 15.43
N ALA A 75 -33.13 32.85 15.38
CA ALA A 75 -34.43 32.90 14.71
C ALA A 75 -35.44 33.85 15.39
N ALA A 76 -34.97 34.81 16.19
CA ALA A 76 -35.74 35.80 16.92
C ALA A 76 -35.75 37.20 16.27
N SER A 77 -35.23 37.37 15.05
CA SER A 77 -35.29 38.66 14.34
C SER A 77 -35.63 38.52 12.86
N GLU A 78 -36.87 38.16 12.55
CA GLU A 78 -37.51 38.60 11.31
C GLU A 78 -38.43 39.77 11.65
N LEU A 79 -37.94 41.00 11.44
CA LEU A 79 -38.74 42.20 11.20
C LEU A 79 -37.77 43.29 10.70
N GLN A 80 -37.52 43.32 9.38
CA GLN A 80 -37.61 44.54 8.54
C GLN A 80 -37.10 44.31 7.10
N ALA A 81 -38.04 44.49 6.15
CA ALA A 81 -37.91 44.98 4.77
C ALA A 81 -37.08 44.14 3.78
N VAL A 82 -37.64 43.45 2.77
CA VAL A 82 -38.43 43.94 1.62
C VAL A 82 -37.92 45.26 1.03
N SER A 83 -37.14 45.16 -0.05
CA SER A 83 -37.39 45.88 -1.32
C SER A 83 -36.32 45.57 -2.38
N THR A 84 -36.73 44.89 -3.46
CA THR A 84 -36.20 45.15 -4.82
C THR A 84 -36.85 46.43 -5.35
N PRO A 85 -36.20 47.22 -6.24
CA PRO A 85 -36.43 46.99 -7.68
C PRO A 85 -35.26 47.32 -8.64
N ASP A 86 -35.19 46.55 -9.71
CA ASP A 86 -35.06 46.88 -11.14
C ASP A 86 -34.23 48.08 -11.69
N THR A 87 -33.51 47.75 -12.78
CA THR A 87 -33.30 48.52 -14.04
C THR A 87 -31.98 49.30 -14.29
N ILE A 88 -31.22 48.74 -15.26
CA ILE A 88 -30.54 49.34 -16.45
C ILE A 88 -29.86 50.72 -16.29
N ASP A 89 -28.52 50.76 -16.48
CA ASP A 89 -27.89 51.51 -17.57
C ASP A 89 -26.36 51.30 -17.63
N GLY A 90 -25.85 51.13 -18.85
CA GLY A 90 -24.42 51.04 -19.11
C GLY A 90 -23.74 52.40 -19.10
N ARG A 91 -22.46 52.43 -18.73
CA ARG A 91 -21.46 53.34 -19.29
C ARG A 91 -20.05 52.83 -18.99
N ALA A 92 -19.28 52.77 -20.06
CA ALA A 92 -17.85 52.56 -20.07
C ALA A 92 -17.12 53.66 -19.30
N PHE A 93 -16.05 53.29 -18.60
CA PHE A 93 -14.89 54.17 -18.45
C PHE A 93 -13.61 53.38 -18.66
N THR A 94 -12.77 53.98 -19.48
CA THR A 94 -11.59 53.47 -20.15
C THR A 94 -10.32 53.56 -19.30
N SER A 95 -9.36 52.69 -19.62
CA SER A 95 -7.90 52.88 -19.60
C SER A 95 -7.22 53.42 -18.33
N SER A 96 -6.20 52.72 -17.84
CA SER A 96 -4.81 53.00 -18.24
C SER A 96 -3.75 52.15 -17.50
N GLN A 97 -2.78 51.70 -18.31
CA GLN A 97 -1.33 51.61 -18.05
C GLN A 97 -0.71 50.48 -17.22
N ASN A 98 -0.20 49.52 -18.01
CA ASN A 98 1.13 48.91 -17.92
C ASN A 98 2.27 49.91 -17.60
N GLN A 99 3.14 49.62 -16.62
CA GLN A 99 4.61 49.55 -16.79
C GLN A 99 5.37 49.13 -15.51
N MET A 100 6.26 48.13 -15.67
CA MET A 100 7.66 47.98 -15.16
C MET A 100 8.18 49.10 -14.22
N GLN A 101 9.01 48.87 -13.18
CA GLN A 101 10.33 48.21 -13.17
C GLN A 101 10.98 48.30 -11.74
N GLN A 102 11.85 47.30 -11.39
CA GLN A 102 13.12 47.37 -10.61
C GLN A 102 13.14 47.95 -9.17
N GLN A 103 13.96 47.50 -8.20
CA GLN A 103 15.24 46.77 -8.11
C GLN A 103 15.34 46.21 -6.64
N ALA A 104 15.77 44.97 -6.40
CA ALA A 104 17.14 44.54 -6.00
C ALA A 104 17.52 44.94 -4.54
N LEU A 105 18.16 44.15 -3.66
CA LEU A 105 19.30 43.23 -3.81
C LEU A 105 19.44 42.32 -2.56
N LEU A 106 19.94 41.09 -2.80
CA LEU A 106 21.05 40.33 -2.14
C LEU A 106 21.02 40.16 -0.61
N SER A 107 21.36 39.03 0.00
CA SER A 107 22.39 37.99 -0.22
C SER A 107 22.15 36.94 0.90
N SER A 108 22.62 35.70 0.95
CA SER A 108 23.66 34.95 0.25
C SER A 108 23.70 33.52 0.82
N VAL A 109 24.01 32.56 -0.05
CA VAL A 109 24.92 31.41 0.18
C VAL A 109 24.39 30.16 0.91
N SER A 110 24.26 29.12 0.08
CA SER A 110 24.59 27.69 0.21
C SER A 110 25.29 27.21 1.49
N THR A 111 24.96 25.99 1.98
CA THR A 111 25.67 24.71 1.72
C THR A 111 25.18 23.65 2.72
N THR A 112 24.84 22.44 2.24
CA THR A 112 24.86 21.15 2.98
C THR A 112 26.24 20.91 3.64
N PRO A 113 26.45 20.12 4.73
CA PRO A 113 26.07 18.70 4.82
C PRO A 113 25.83 18.12 6.25
N GLN A 114 25.43 16.83 6.31
CA GLN A 114 25.51 15.90 7.46
C GLN A 114 26.99 15.65 7.92
N PRO A 115 27.31 14.76 8.90
CA PRO A 115 26.75 14.44 10.22
C PRO A 115 27.86 14.35 11.31
N SER A 116 27.53 14.11 12.59
CA SER A 116 28.37 13.58 13.72
C SER A 116 27.80 14.14 15.04
N SER A 117 27.91 13.58 16.24
CA SER A 117 28.40 12.32 16.82
C SER A 117 27.98 12.31 18.32
N ARG A 118 28.12 11.15 18.98
CA ARG A 118 28.64 11.02 20.36
C ARG A 118 27.71 11.27 21.57
N ALA A 119 27.41 10.17 22.29
CA ALA A 119 27.53 10.05 23.76
C ALA A 119 27.49 8.55 24.14
N HIS A 120 28.64 7.89 24.33
CA HIS A 120 29.21 7.54 25.64
C HIS A 120 28.19 7.13 26.72
N LYS A 121 28.20 5.84 27.09
CA LYS A 121 28.42 5.41 28.47
C LYS A 121 28.91 3.94 28.53
N GLN A 122 29.95 3.77 29.34
CA GLN A 122 30.71 2.55 29.63
C GLN A 122 29.98 1.65 30.63
N ALA A 123 30.31 0.35 30.63
CA ALA A 123 30.77 -0.42 31.81
C ALA A 123 31.02 -1.90 31.40
N THR A 124 32.29 -2.32 31.29
CA THR A 124 33.01 -3.28 32.18
C THR A 124 32.62 -4.76 32.00
N VAL A 125 33.41 -5.58 31.29
CA VAL A 125 34.51 -6.48 31.78
C VAL A 125 34.00 -7.65 32.64
N LEU A 126 34.18 -8.89 32.13
CA LEU A 126 34.73 -10.10 32.79
C LEU A 126 34.47 -11.31 31.84
N GLU A 127 35.47 -11.74 31.08
CA GLU A 127 36.32 -12.94 31.30
C GLU A 127 35.73 -14.29 30.85
N LYS A 128 36.40 -14.88 29.85
CA LYS A 128 36.45 -16.30 29.45
C LYS A 128 37.35 -17.06 30.47
N PRO A 129 37.34 -18.42 30.60
CA PRO A 129 37.55 -19.32 29.45
C PRO A 129 36.97 -20.76 29.50
N ALA A 130 37.03 -21.39 28.32
CA ALA A 130 37.33 -22.81 28.01
C ALA A 130 36.63 -23.98 28.74
N TYR A 131 36.17 -24.98 27.99
CA TYR A 131 36.92 -26.24 27.76
C TYR A 131 36.04 -27.39 27.19
N SER A 132 36.45 -27.94 26.02
CA SER A 132 36.38 -29.36 25.56
C SER A 132 35.00 -30.07 25.44
N PHE A 133 34.84 -31.23 24.81
CA PHE A 133 35.39 -31.97 23.66
C PHE A 133 34.60 -33.30 23.65
N SER A 134 34.15 -33.73 22.46
CA SER A 134 33.79 -35.10 22.01
C SER A 134 32.83 -35.99 22.84
N SER A 135 31.69 -36.41 22.29
CA SER A 135 31.50 -37.54 21.34
C SER A 135 31.54 -38.94 21.97
N THR A 136 30.60 -39.79 21.51
CA THR A 136 30.49 -41.27 21.51
C THR A 136 29.18 -41.75 22.14
N LYS A 137 28.45 -42.77 21.68
CA LYS A 137 28.38 -43.57 20.44
C LYS A 137 27.19 -44.52 20.64
N SER A 138 26.56 -44.93 19.53
CA SER A 138 25.89 -46.24 19.28
C SER A 138 24.69 -46.69 20.12
N GLY A 139 23.65 -47.14 19.40
CA GLY A 139 22.99 -48.42 19.69
C GLY A 139 21.46 -48.44 19.62
N ASP A 140 20.96 -48.91 18.47
CA ASP A 140 19.97 -49.99 18.39
C ASP A 140 18.50 -49.81 18.82
N THR A 141 17.66 -49.84 17.76
CA THR A 141 16.44 -50.65 17.55
C THR A 141 15.08 -50.24 18.17
N LEU A 142 14.08 -50.41 17.30
CA LEU A 142 12.66 -50.74 17.49
C LEU A 142 11.64 -49.60 17.40
N LEU A 143 10.79 -49.77 16.38
CA LEU A 143 9.46 -49.21 16.27
C LEU A 143 8.67 -49.51 17.54
N ASP A 144 8.12 -48.48 18.16
CA ASP A 144 6.82 -48.60 18.80
C ASP A 144 6.00 -47.37 18.48
N SER A 145 4.82 -47.64 17.94
CA SER A 145 3.83 -46.64 17.58
C SER A 145 3.05 -46.35 18.85
N THR A 146 3.38 -45.25 19.53
CA THR A 146 2.51 -44.71 20.56
C THR A 146 2.14 -43.29 20.20
N GLU A 147 0.88 -43.15 19.78
CA GLU A 147 0.12 -41.90 19.78
C GLU A 147 0.44 -41.11 21.05
N SER A 148 1.13 -39.97 20.88
CA SER A 148 1.38 -39.02 21.95
C SER A 148 0.51 -37.80 21.73
N VAL A 149 -0.64 -37.82 22.39
CA VAL A 149 -1.38 -36.71 23.00
C VAL A 149 -0.80 -35.32 22.71
N ASP A 150 -1.45 -34.58 21.80
CA ASP A 150 -1.15 -33.18 21.50
C ASP A 150 -1.51 -32.28 22.68
N MET A 151 -0.53 -32.03 23.55
CA MET A 151 -0.57 -30.92 24.50
C MET A 151 -0.15 -29.66 23.75
N SER A 152 -1.11 -28.75 23.58
CA SER A 152 -1.05 -27.49 22.83
C SER A 152 0.16 -26.60 23.20
N GLY A 153 1.32 -26.89 22.64
CA GLY A 153 2.44 -25.96 22.49
C GLY A 153 2.23 -25.11 21.23
N SER A 154 2.46 -23.80 21.32
CA SER A 154 2.29 -22.84 20.21
C SER A 154 3.43 -22.99 19.17
N HIS A 155 3.55 -24.17 18.56
CA HIS A 155 4.53 -24.44 17.52
C HIS A 155 3.99 -23.97 16.18
N ILE A 156 4.70 -23.04 15.55
CA ILE A 156 4.40 -22.57 14.20
C ILE A 156 5.50 -23.05 13.25
N SER A 157 5.11 -23.34 12.01
CA SER A 157 6.03 -23.70 10.93
C SER A 157 6.22 -22.51 10.00
N THR A 158 7.41 -21.93 10.00
CA THR A 158 7.77 -20.79 9.14
C THR A 158 8.73 -21.25 8.05
N GLN A 159 8.48 -20.82 6.81
CA GLN A 159 9.39 -21.08 5.70
C GLN A 159 10.26 -19.84 5.44
N PHE A 160 11.49 -20.06 5.01
CA PHE A 160 12.46 -19.04 4.66
C PHE A 160 13.00 -19.34 3.28
N GLU A 161 13.12 -18.31 2.44
CA GLU A 161 13.89 -18.36 1.20
C GLU A 161 15.35 -18.10 1.54
N VAL A 162 16.24 -19.04 1.20
CA VAL A 162 17.64 -19.00 1.58
C VAL A 162 18.52 -18.97 0.34
N HIS A 163 19.26 -17.87 0.19
CA HIS A 163 20.20 -17.64 -0.91
C HIS A 163 21.64 -17.95 -0.48
N GLY A 164 22.47 -18.36 -1.44
CA GLY A 164 23.88 -18.70 -1.21
C GLY A 164 24.15 -20.18 -0.89
N MET A 165 23.12 -21.03 -0.82
CA MET A 165 23.31 -22.48 -0.74
C MET A 165 23.77 -23.03 -2.10
N THR A 166 24.94 -23.68 -2.13
CA THR A 166 25.55 -24.22 -3.36
C THR A 166 25.82 -25.72 -3.30
N CYS A 167 25.83 -26.32 -2.10
CA CYS A 167 26.11 -27.74 -1.90
C CYS A 167 25.32 -28.30 -0.71
N SER A 168 25.18 -29.63 -0.65
CA SER A 168 24.56 -30.36 0.47
C SER A 168 25.25 -30.10 1.82
N SER A 169 26.53 -29.71 1.80
CA SER A 169 27.24 -29.26 3.00
C SER A 169 26.70 -27.96 3.57
N CYS A 170 26.24 -27.02 2.72
CA CYS A 170 25.59 -25.78 3.16
C CYS A 170 24.27 -26.08 3.87
N VAL A 171 23.47 -26.99 3.31
CA VAL A 171 22.20 -27.46 3.87
C VAL A 171 22.42 -28.02 5.29
N ALA A 172 23.37 -28.95 5.43
CA ALA A 172 23.67 -29.57 6.71
C ALA A 172 24.21 -28.57 7.76
N SER A 173 24.96 -27.54 7.34
CA SER A 173 25.42 -26.48 8.24
C SER A 173 24.25 -25.66 8.80
N ILE A 174 23.28 -25.30 7.95
CA ILE A 174 22.09 -24.55 8.36
C ILE A 174 21.21 -25.40 9.29
N GLU A 175 20.94 -26.65 8.93
CA GLU A 175 20.12 -27.57 9.75
C GLU A 175 20.71 -27.78 11.15
N ARG A 176 22.02 -28.03 11.24
CA ARG A 176 22.71 -28.18 12.54
C ARG A 176 22.83 -26.87 13.31
N GLY A 177 23.00 -25.75 12.61
CA GLY A 177 23.09 -24.44 13.23
C GLY A 177 21.79 -24.02 13.89
N LEU A 178 20.67 -24.28 13.23
CA LEU A 178 19.32 -23.96 13.73
C LEU A 178 18.82 -24.97 14.77
N SER A 179 19.00 -26.28 14.55
CA SER A 179 18.56 -27.31 15.52
C SER A 179 19.21 -27.21 16.90
N ASN A 180 20.40 -26.61 17.00
CA ASN A 180 21.08 -26.37 18.28
C ASN A 180 20.59 -25.12 19.04
N ARG A 181 19.68 -24.33 18.47
CA ARG A 181 19.14 -23.12 19.11
C ARG A 181 17.92 -23.46 19.97
N LYS A 182 17.77 -22.74 21.09
CA LYS A 182 16.61 -22.89 21.97
C LYS A 182 15.35 -22.37 21.28
N GLY A 183 14.26 -23.11 21.40
CA GLY A 183 12.95 -22.75 20.83
C GLY A 183 12.71 -23.25 19.40
N ILE A 184 13.67 -23.97 18.79
CA ILE A 184 13.51 -24.66 17.50
C ILE A 184 13.22 -26.14 17.76
N HIS A 185 12.16 -26.67 17.14
CA HIS A 185 11.72 -28.05 17.27
C HIS A 185 12.19 -28.92 16.10
N SER A 186 12.00 -28.44 14.88
CA SER A 186 12.42 -29.15 13.67
C SER A 186 12.91 -28.17 12.60
N VAL A 187 13.83 -28.63 11.77
CA VAL A 187 14.41 -27.86 10.68
C VAL A 187 14.57 -28.79 9.48
N SER A 188 14.09 -28.35 8.31
CA SER A 188 14.23 -29.07 7.05
C SER A 188 14.65 -28.10 5.96
N VAL A 189 15.79 -28.33 5.32
CA VAL A 189 16.32 -27.43 4.28
C VAL A 189 16.37 -28.15 2.93
N SER A 190 15.88 -27.49 1.89
CA SER A 190 15.88 -28.00 0.51
C SER A 190 16.72 -27.09 -0.38
N LEU A 191 17.83 -27.64 -0.88
CA LEU A 191 18.70 -26.94 -1.83
C LEU A 191 18.01 -26.72 -3.19
N LEU A 192 17.24 -27.70 -3.66
CA LEU A 192 16.51 -27.60 -4.94
C LEU A 192 15.45 -26.51 -4.92
N ALA A 193 14.75 -26.36 -3.78
CA ALA A 193 13.72 -25.34 -3.62
C ALA A 193 14.26 -24.00 -3.08
N GLN A 194 15.55 -23.93 -2.73
CA GLN A 194 16.18 -22.80 -2.04
C GLN A 194 15.39 -22.34 -0.80
N ARG A 195 14.89 -23.32 -0.04
CA ARG A 195 13.97 -23.07 1.09
C ARG A 195 14.39 -23.80 2.35
N ALA A 196 14.21 -23.15 3.49
CA ALA A 196 14.31 -23.73 4.81
C ALA A 196 12.93 -23.68 5.48
N THR A 197 12.45 -24.81 6.00
CA THR A 197 11.24 -24.88 6.82
C THR A 197 11.67 -25.10 8.26
N VAL A 198 11.21 -24.25 9.17
CA VAL A 198 11.60 -24.25 10.58
C VAL A 198 10.33 -24.28 11.43
N GLU A 199 10.20 -25.29 12.28
CA GLU A 199 9.18 -25.32 13.32
C GLU A 199 9.76 -24.76 14.61
N HIS A 200 9.13 -23.71 15.14
CA HIS A 200 9.59 -23.02 16.33
C HIS A 200 8.41 -22.59 17.22
N ASP A 201 8.71 -22.29 18.48
CA ASP A 201 7.73 -21.67 19.37
C ASP A 201 7.60 -20.18 19.05
N SER A 202 6.40 -19.74 18.66
CA SER A 202 6.11 -18.34 18.28
C SER A 202 6.29 -17.36 19.44
N ASN A 203 6.19 -17.83 20.68
CA ASN A 203 6.29 -16.98 21.87
C ASN A 203 7.75 -16.75 22.29
N MET A 204 8.66 -17.63 21.87
CA MET A 204 10.07 -17.59 22.28
C MET A 204 10.99 -17.07 21.18
N VAL A 205 10.67 -17.36 19.91
CA VAL A 205 11.53 -17.07 18.77
C VAL A 205 10.71 -16.40 17.67
N SER A 206 11.18 -15.24 17.20
CA SER A 206 10.56 -14.53 16.07
C SER A 206 11.21 -14.91 14.74
N ASP A 207 10.47 -14.76 13.64
CA ASP A 207 10.96 -15.05 12.29
C ASP A 207 12.22 -14.24 11.94
N VAL A 208 12.28 -12.98 12.41
CA VAL A 208 13.43 -12.08 12.23
C VAL A 208 14.67 -12.63 12.94
N THR A 209 14.50 -13.24 14.12
CA THR A 209 15.61 -13.85 14.87
C THR A 209 16.17 -15.07 14.13
N ILE A 210 15.30 -15.89 13.55
CA ILE A 210 15.70 -17.07 12.77
C ILE A 210 16.43 -16.66 11.50
N ALA A 211 15.91 -15.65 10.78
CA ALA A 211 16.59 -15.08 9.62
C ALA A 211 18.00 -14.56 9.99
N GLY A 212 18.11 -13.81 11.10
CA GLY A 212 19.40 -13.33 11.61
C GLY A 212 20.40 -14.45 11.91
N TRP A 213 19.96 -15.59 12.44
CA TRP A 213 20.86 -16.73 12.66
C TRP A 213 21.36 -17.36 11.36
N ILE A 214 20.54 -17.35 10.30
CA ILE A 214 20.96 -17.85 8.98
C ILE A 214 21.94 -16.86 8.33
N GLU A 215 21.73 -15.56 8.52
CA GLU A 215 22.65 -14.50 8.09
C GLU A 215 24.00 -14.58 8.82
N ASP A 216 24.00 -14.83 10.13
CA ASP A 216 25.22 -15.06 10.92
C ASP A 216 26.03 -16.28 10.41
N MET A 217 25.37 -17.25 9.78
CA MET A 217 26.00 -18.40 9.14
C MET A 217 26.53 -18.11 7.72
N GLY A 218 26.32 -16.88 7.22
CA GLY A 218 26.79 -16.42 5.92
C GLY A 218 25.82 -16.65 4.76
N PHE A 219 24.54 -16.90 5.05
CA PHE A 219 23.50 -17.10 4.03
C PHE A 219 22.43 -16.02 4.14
N GLU A 220 21.95 -15.50 3.02
CA GLU A 220 20.86 -14.51 3.05
C GLU A 220 19.52 -15.24 3.19
N ALA A 221 18.74 -14.90 4.23
CA ALA A 221 17.46 -15.54 4.51
C ALA A 221 16.33 -14.51 4.57
N LYS A 222 15.25 -14.77 3.84
CA LYS A 222 14.03 -13.97 3.87
C LYS A 222 12.86 -14.84 4.31
N PRO A 223 12.09 -14.47 5.35
CA PRO A 223 10.90 -15.21 5.71
C PRO A 223 9.93 -15.23 4.52
N LEU A 224 9.59 -16.44 4.08
CA LEU A 224 8.47 -16.69 3.18
C LEU A 224 7.26 -16.81 4.10
N ASP A 225 6.59 -15.68 4.33
CA ASP A 225 5.41 -15.61 5.17
C ASP A 225 4.36 -16.65 4.75
N VAL A 226 4.33 -17.82 5.39
CA VAL A 226 3.27 -18.82 5.17
C VAL A 226 2.03 -18.42 5.97
N ALA A 227 2.23 -17.80 7.13
CA ALA A 227 1.18 -17.25 7.99
C ALA A 227 0.71 -15.85 7.54
N SER A 228 1.54 -15.10 6.83
CA SER A 228 1.21 -13.78 6.29
C SER A 228 1.38 -13.73 4.78
N ARG A 229 0.90 -14.76 4.06
CA ARG A 229 0.79 -14.68 2.59
C ARG A 229 -0.15 -13.54 2.25
N VAL A 230 0.38 -12.36 2.00
CA VAL A 230 -0.38 -11.26 1.43
C VAL A 230 -0.52 -11.58 -0.06
N ALA A 231 -1.69 -12.07 -0.44
CA ALA A 231 -2.03 -12.31 -1.82
C ALA A 231 -2.57 -11.03 -2.45
N LYS A 232 -2.19 -10.80 -3.70
CA LYS A 232 -2.65 -9.68 -4.50
C LYS A 232 -3.69 -10.16 -5.51
N VAL A 233 -4.88 -9.58 -5.48
CA VAL A 233 -5.93 -9.81 -6.48
C VAL A 233 -6.27 -8.50 -7.19
N CYS A 234 -6.43 -8.58 -8.50
CA CYS A 234 -6.94 -7.49 -9.32
C CYS A 234 -8.40 -7.80 -9.64
N LEU A 235 -9.28 -6.84 -9.41
CA LEU A 235 -10.70 -6.91 -9.68
C LEU A 235 -11.04 -5.81 -10.70
N ASN A 236 -11.71 -6.17 -11.78
CA ASN A 236 -12.29 -5.19 -12.71
C ASN A 236 -13.65 -4.77 -12.15
N VAL A 237 -13.86 -3.47 -11.94
CA VAL A 237 -15.08 -2.94 -11.32
C VAL A 237 -15.79 -2.04 -12.33
N TYR A 238 -17.04 -2.37 -12.63
CA TYR A 238 -17.89 -1.64 -13.57
C TYR A 238 -18.88 -0.74 -12.83
N GLY A 239 -19.27 0.36 -13.47
CA GLY A 239 -20.22 1.33 -12.91
C GLY A 239 -19.58 2.41 -12.01
N MET A 240 -18.24 2.45 -11.89
CA MET A 240 -17.55 3.57 -11.25
C MET A 240 -17.59 4.81 -12.16
N THR A 241 -18.14 5.92 -11.67
CA THR A 241 -18.31 7.15 -12.48
C THR A 241 -17.62 8.38 -11.87
N CYS A 242 -17.24 8.32 -10.61
CA CYS A 242 -16.64 9.46 -9.90
C CYS A 242 -15.61 9.00 -8.87
N ALA A 243 -14.73 9.92 -8.44
CA ALA A 243 -13.77 9.70 -7.36
C ALA A 243 -14.44 9.32 -6.03
N SER A 244 -15.70 9.74 -5.81
CA SER A 244 -16.50 9.31 -4.66
C SER A 244 -16.82 7.80 -4.68
N CYS A 245 -17.04 7.20 -5.85
CA CYS A 245 -17.24 5.76 -6.00
C CYS A 245 -15.98 4.99 -5.60
N VAL A 246 -14.80 5.49 -6.01
CA VAL A 246 -13.48 4.92 -5.65
C VAL A 246 -13.33 4.88 -4.13
N ALA A 247 -13.56 6.01 -3.46
CA ALA A 247 -13.45 6.11 -2.01
C ALA A 247 -14.45 5.20 -1.27
N LEU A 248 -15.67 5.05 -1.79
CA LEU A 248 -16.68 4.14 -1.24
C LEU A 248 -16.21 2.68 -1.28
N ILE A 249 -15.69 2.23 -2.43
CA ILE A 249 -15.18 0.86 -2.61
C ILE A 249 -13.97 0.61 -1.71
N GLU A 250 -13.01 1.55 -1.66
CA GLU A 250 -11.83 1.44 -0.80
C GLU A 250 -12.22 1.32 0.68
N ARG A 251 -13.20 2.10 1.15
CA ARG A 251 -13.69 2.01 2.53
C ARG A 251 -14.43 0.71 2.80
N ALA A 252 -15.27 0.25 1.88
CA ALA A 252 -16.02 -1.01 2.02
C ALA A 252 -15.08 -2.21 2.14
N VAL A 253 -14.08 -2.30 1.25
CA VAL A 253 -13.13 -3.41 1.24
C VAL A 253 -12.16 -3.34 2.43
N ARG A 254 -11.69 -2.14 2.82
CA ARG A 254 -10.79 -1.97 3.97
C ARG A 254 -11.43 -2.35 5.31
N LYS A 255 -12.76 -2.29 5.41
CA LYS A 255 -13.49 -2.68 6.62
C LYS A 255 -13.45 -4.19 6.89
N GLU A 256 -13.20 -5.01 5.86
CA GLU A 256 -13.17 -6.46 6.02
C GLU A 256 -11.91 -6.95 6.74
N LEU A 257 -12.09 -7.94 7.62
CA LEU A 257 -11.00 -8.59 8.34
C LEU A 257 -10.12 -9.37 7.35
N GLY A 258 -8.80 -9.13 7.40
CA GLY A 258 -7.81 -9.78 6.56
C GLY A 258 -7.38 -8.99 5.31
N VAL A 259 -7.90 -7.78 5.11
CA VAL A 259 -7.41 -6.86 4.05
C VAL A 259 -6.22 -6.05 4.58
N VAL A 260 -5.11 -6.08 3.86
CA VAL A 260 -3.86 -5.36 4.21
C VAL A 260 -3.85 -3.99 3.54
N SER A 261 -4.12 -3.95 2.24
CA SER A 261 -4.16 -2.71 1.47
C SER A 261 -5.17 -2.82 0.32
N VAL A 262 -5.74 -1.69 -0.08
CA VAL A 262 -6.64 -1.59 -1.22
C VAL A 262 -6.31 -0.30 -1.98
N SER A 263 -6.24 -0.40 -3.30
CA SER A 263 -6.05 0.73 -4.20
C SER A 263 -6.99 0.58 -5.38
N VAL A 264 -7.79 1.60 -5.63
CA VAL A 264 -8.76 1.60 -6.73
C VAL A 264 -8.41 2.69 -7.75
N SER A 265 -8.45 2.35 -9.03
CA SER A 265 -8.17 3.25 -10.14
C SER A 265 -9.41 3.39 -11.00
N LEU A 266 -9.99 4.61 -11.03
CA LEU A 266 -11.09 4.94 -11.94
C LEU A 266 -10.66 4.89 -13.40
N ALA A 267 -9.44 5.35 -13.70
CA ALA A 267 -8.92 5.41 -15.07
C ALA A 267 -8.71 4.03 -15.70
N LEU A 268 -8.44 3.02 -14.88
CA LEU A 268 -8.23 1.64 -15.31
C LEU A 268 -9.41 0.72 -14.97
N GLU A 269 -10.49 1.26 -14.40
CA GLU A 269 -11.66 0.50 -13.93
C GLU A 269 -11.27 -0.74 -13.09
N THR A 270 -10.21 -0.61 -12.29
CA THR A 270 -9.60 -1.74 -11.57
C THR A 270 -9.39 -1.42 -10.10
N ALA A 271 -9.67 -2.42 -9.26
CA ALA A 271 -9.38 -2.43 -7.84
C ALA A 271 -8.33 -3.50 -7.56
N VAL A 272 -7.22 -3.08 -6.97
CA VAL A 272 -6.12 -3.95 -6.56
C VAL A 272 -6.21 -4.11 -5.05
N VAL A 273 -6.39 -5.34 -4.58
CA VAL A 273 -6.55 -5.67 -3.18
C VAL A 273 -5.45 -6.61 -2.74
N GLU A 274 -4.75 -6.23 -1.68
CA GLU A 274 -3.80 -7.07 -0.97
C GLU A 274 -4.47 -7.59 0.30
N TYR A 275 -4.61 -8.90 0.40
CA TYR A 275 -5.37 -9.55 1.47
C TYR A 275 -4.68 -10.84 1.89
N ARG A 276 -5.03 -11.33 3.08
CA ARG A 276 -4.53 -12.59 3.59
C ARG A 276 -5.52 -13.73 3.28
N PRO A 277 -5.17 -14.70 2.40
CA PRO A 277 -6.08 -15.78 2.01
C PRO A 277 -6.52 -16.70 3.14
N SER A 278 -5.79 -16.73 4.26
CA SER A 278 -6.17 -17.49 5.44
C SER A 278 -7.34 -16.88 6.20
N GLU A 279 -7.59 -15.58 6.03
CA GLU A 279 -8.63 -14.83 6.75
C GLU A 279 -9.82 -14.47 5.85
N ILE A 280 -9.57 -14.13 4.58
CA ILE A 280 -10.61 -13.74 3.63
C ILE A 280 -10.35 -14.31 2.23
N GLY A 281 -11.40 -14.81 1.60
CA GLY A 281 -11.35 -15.33 0.22
C GLY A 281 -11.80 -14.30 -0.82
N VAL A 282 -11.32 -14.45 -2.06
CA VAL A 282 -11.68 -13.57 -3.20
C VAL A 282 -13.20 -13.44 -3.39
N ARG A 283 -13.95 -14.53 -3.19
CA ARG A 283 -15.42 -14.53 -3.31
C ARG A 283 -16.08 -13.54 -2.35
N LYS A 284 -15.53 -13.38 -1.15
CA LYS A 284 -16.05 -12.44 -0.15
C LYS A 284 -15.73 -11.00 -0.54
N LEU A 285 -14.52 -10.75 -1.06
CA LEU A 285 -14.14 -9.43 -1.59
C LEU A 285 -15.07 -9.00 -2.73
N VAL A 286 -15.40 -9.91 -3.64
CA VAL A 286 -16.38 -9.69 -4.71
C VAL A 286 -17.75 -9.32 -4.13
N ALA A 287 -18.26 -10.10 -3.19
CA ALA A 287 -19.55 -9.85 -2.56
C ALA A 287 -19.63 -8.50 -1.82
N VAL A 288 -18.54 -8.02 -1.22
CA VAL A 288 -18.48 -6.70 -0.58
C VAL A 288 -18.58 -5.57 -1.60
N VAL A 289 -17.91 -5.70 -2.75
CA VAL A 289 -17.97 -4.70 -3.83
C VAL A 289 -19.36 -4.71 -4.49
N GLU A 290 -19.95 -5.89 -4.72
CA GLU A 290 -21.33 -6.03 -5.20
C GLU A 290 -22.34 -5.44 -4.21
N GLY A 291 -22.13 -5.65 -2.91
CA GLY A 291 -22.95 -5.05 -1.85
C GLY A 291 -22.87 -3.53 -1.78
N ALA A 292 -21.80 -2.92 -2.33
CA ALA A 292 -21.67 -1.47 -2.50
C ALA A 292 -22.37 -0.95 -3.78
N GLY A 293 -22.94 -1.83 -4.61
CA GLY A 293 -23.71 -1.49 -5.80
C GLY A 293 -22.90 -1.45 -7.11
N PHE A 294 -21.75 -2.14 -7.17
CA PHE A 294 -20.90 -2.19 -8.36
C PHE A 294 -20.72 -3.62 -8.86
N ASP A 295 -20.74 -3.80 -10.18
CA ASP A 295 -20.46 -5.11 -10.79
C ASP A 295 -18.96 -5.37 -10.84
N VAL A 296 -18.51 -6.55 -10.42
CA VAL A 296 -17.08 -6.86 -10.31
C VAL A 296 -16.73 -8.21 -10.92
N LEU A 297 -15.62 -8.25 -11.65
CA LEU A 297 -15.05 -9.47 -12.23
C LEU A 297 -13.61 -9.65 -11.74
N VAL A 298 -13.23 -10.88 -11.38
CA VAL A 298 -11.85 -11.18 -11.00
C VAL A 298 -10.97 -11.17 -12.24
N ALA A 299 -9.99 -10.26 -12.28
CA ALA A 299 -9.05 -10.20 -13.39
C ALA A 299 -7.99 -11.30 -13.21
N GLU A 300 -7.79 -12.11 -14.24
CA GLU A 300 -6.75 -13.16 -14.26
C GLU A 300 -5.32 -12.59 -14.42
N SER A 301 -5.19 -11.26 -14.39
CA SER A 301 -4.00 -10.49 -14.78
C SER A 301 -2.81 -10.58 -13.83
N THR A 302 -2.95 -11.16 -12.64
CA THR A 302 -1.81 -11.39 -11.72
C THR A 302 -0.78 -12.36 -12.32
N ARG A 303 -1.15 -13.22 -13.28
CA ARG A 303 -0.19 -14.08 -14.01
C ARG A 303 0.49 -13.39 -15.21
N ASN A 304 -0.03 -12.27 -15.68
CA ASN A 304 0.33 -11.76 -17.01
C ASN A 304 1.54 -10.82 -17.01
N ASN A 305 1.85 -10.14 -15.91
CA ASN A 305 3.01 -9.23 -15.85
C ASN A 305 4.34 -9.99 -16.00
N THR A 306 4.50 -11.14 -15.33
CA THR A 306 5.69 -11.99 -15.47
C THR A 306 5.79 -12.64 -16.86
N GLN A 307 4.64 -12.94 -17.49
CA GLN A 307 4.59 -13.55 -18.81
C GLN A 307 4.85 -12.52 -19.94
N LEU A 308 4.37 -11.27 -19.81
CA LEU A 308 4.66 -10.19 -20.75
C LEU A 308 6.15 -9.79 -20.76
N GLU A 309 6.78 -9.75 -19.59
CA GLU A 309 8.23 -9.50 -19.47
C GLU A 309 9.06 -10.61 -20.16
N SER A 310 8.60 -11.87 -20.07
CA SER A 310 9.25 -12.99 -20.76
C SER A 310 9.11 -12.90 -22.30
N LEU A 311 7.96 -12.44 -22.80
CA LEU A 311 7.73 -12.24 -24.23
C LEU A 311 8.53 -11.04 -24.77
N GLN A 312 8.71 -9.98 -23.98
CA GLN A 312 9.55 -8.84 -24.35
C GLN A 312 11.03 -9.25 -24.50
N ARG A 313 11.56 -10.07 -23.57
CA ARG A 313 12.93 -10.60 -23.69
C ARG A 313 13.15 -11.39 -24.99
N THR A 314 12.15 -12.13 -25.47
CA THR A 314 12.29 -12.87 -26.75
C THR A 314 12.35 -11.94 -27.96
N LYS A 315 11.63 -10.81 -27.96
CA LYS A 315 11.71 -9.81 -29.04
C LYS A 315 13.07 -9.13 -29.07
N ASP A 316 13.59 -8.77 -27.90
CA ASP A 316 14.91 -8.15 -27.78
C ASP A 316 15.99 -9.07 -28.35
N ILE A 317 15.96 -10.37 -28.02
CA ILE A 317 16.94 -11.36 -28.53
C ILE A 317 16.90 -11.44 -30.07
N LEU A 318 15.72 -11.41 -30.68
CA LEU A 318 15.59 -11.45 -32.15
C LEU A 318 16.08 -10.16 -32.81
N ASP A 319 15.83 -9.01 -32.18
CA ASP A 319 16.34 -7.72 -32.64
C ASP A 319 17.87 -7.66 -32.55
N TRP A 320 18.47 -8.11 -31.44
CA TRP A 320 19.92 -8.22 -31.29
C TRP A 320 20.54 -9.16 -32.32
N LYS A 321 19.90 -10.31 -32.59
CA LYS A 321 20.36 -11.26 -33.60
C LYS A 321 20.33 -10.66 -35.01
N THR A 322 19.27 -9.93 -35.35
CA THR A 322 19.12 -9.30 -36.67
C THR A 322 20.15 -8.19 -36.88
N ARG A 323 20.42 -7.38 -35.85
CA ARG A 323 21.46 -6.35 -35.89
C ARG A 323 22.85 -6.96 -36.03
N LEU A 324 23.14 -8.04 -35.30
CA LEU A 324 24.43 -8.75 -35.35
C LEU A 324 24.67 -9.39 -36.73
N ILE A 325 23.66 -10.05 -37.31
CA ILE A 325 23.77 -10.65 -38.66
C ILE A 325 24.00 -9.57 -39.71
N ARG A 326 23.28 -8.44 -39.64
CA ARG A 326 23.49 -7.31 -40.56
C ARG A 326 24.90 -6.73 -40.44
N SER A 327 25.41 -6.51 -39.23
CA SER A 327 26.78 -6.02 -39.04
C SER A 327 27.84 -7.01 -39.53
N LEU A 328 27.63 -8.31 -39.30
CA LEU A 328 28.56 -9.35 -39.73
C LEU A 328 28.63 -9.41 -41.27
N TYR A 329 27.48 -9.32 -41.94
CA TYR A 329 27.40 -9.31 -43.40
C TYR A 329 28.22 -8.17 -44.04
N PHE A 330 28.20 -6.97 -43.45
CA PHE A 330 29.02 -5.85 -43.93
C PHE A 330 30.49 -5.95 -43.56
N SER A 331 30.84 -6.63 -42.46
CA SER A 331 32.22 -6.76 -41.99
C SER A 331 33.02 -7.81 -42.78
N ILE A 332 32.39 -8.91 -43.20
CA ILE A 332 33.06 -10.02 -43.90
C ILE A 332 33.77 -9.55 -45.20
N PRO A 333 33.14 -8.79 -46.12
CA PRO A 333 33.81 -8.33 -47.34
C PRO A 333 35.01 -7.42 -47.07
N VAL A 334 34.92 -6.55 -46.05
CA VAL A 334 36.00 -5.62 -45.69
C VAL A 334 37.21 -6.37 -45.15
N ILE A 335 36.99 -7.36 -44.27
CA ILE A 335 38.08 -8.19 -43.72
C ILE A 335 38.72 -9.03 -44.83
N PHE A 336 37.91 -9.61 -45.73
CA PHE A 336 38.41 -10.40 -46.85
C PHE A 336 39.32 -9.57 -47.76
N LEU A 337 38.89 -8.38 -48.16
CA LEU A 337 39.70 -7.48 -48.98
C LEU A 337 40.96 -7.00 -48.23
N ALA A 338 40.85 -6.67 -46.94
CA ALA A 338 41.97 -6.12 -46.19
C ALA A 338 43.04 -7.17 -45.80
N LYS A 339 42.66 -8.42 -45.58
CA LYS A 339 43.56 -9.46 -45.02
C LYS A 339 43.88 -10.61 -45.97
N ILE A 340 42.98 -10.99 -46.86
CA ILE A 340 43.15 -12.18 -47.72
C ILE A 340 43.69 -11.79 -49.10
N ALA A 341 43.21 -10.67 -49.67
CA ALA A 341 43.70 -10.19 -50.96
C ALA A 341 45.24 -9.97 -51.04
N PRO A 342 45.92 -9.36 -50.04
CA PRO A 342 47.36 -9.12 -50.13
C PRO A 342 48.24 -10.36 -49.88
N HIS A 343 47.66 -11.54 -49.62
CA HIS A 343 48.41 -12.79 -49.39
C HIS A 343 48.31 -13.77 -50.58
N MET A 344 47.57 -13.41 -51.62
CA MET A 344 47.32 -14.21 -52.83
C MET A 344 48.19 -13.78 -54.03
N GLU A 345 49.08 -12.78 -53.84
CA GLU A 345 50.14 -12.39 -54.78
C GLU A 345 51.50 -12.97 -54.36
#